data_AF-A0A1I4P5Z6-F1
#
_entry.id   AF-A0A1I4P5Z6-F1
#
_cell.length_a   1.000
_cell.length_b   1.000
_cell.length_c   1.000
_cell.angle_alpha   90.00
_cell.angle_beta   90.00
_cell.angle_gamma   90.00
#
_symmetry.space_group_name_H-M   'P 1'
#
loop_
_entity.id
_entity.type
_entity.pdbx_description
1 polymer ?
#
loop_
_entity_poly.entity_id
_entity_poly.type
_entity_poly.pdbx_seq_one_letter_code
_entity_poly.pdbx_strand_id
1 'polypeptide(L)'
;MEALKQYFQKTKMMLQLLEQPFKNDERERAIEKINQLLEEREPLTKEIKPPFSSEEQVLGNKVLELDQQLDQQLKKVFQHIKKDMRNAKKQPRSNHSYLNPYKNVASYDGRFLDSKK
;
A
#
# COMPACT_ATOMS: atom_id res chain seq x y z
N MET A 1 0.90 20.55 16.61
CA MET A 1 -0.06 19.45 16.46
C MET A 1 0.68 18.14 16.35
N GLU A 2 0.30 17.18 17.18
CA GLU A 2 0.92 15.85 17.20
C GLU A 2 0.51 15.02 15.97
N ALA A 3 -0.75 15.10 15.54
CA ALA A 3 -1.27 14.38 14.36
C ALA A 3 -0.49 14.68 13.07
N LEU A 4 -0.14 15.96 12.81
CA LEU A 4 0.63 16.36 11.63
C LEU A 4 2.06 15.78 11.65
N LYS A 5 2.70 15.74 12.83
CA LYS A 5 4.02 15.13 13.00
C LYS A 5 3.96 13.62 12.76
N GLN A 6 2.95 12.94 13.31
CA GLN A 6 2.77 11.51 13.09
C GLN A 6 2.47 11.17 11.63
N TYR A 7 1.67 11.99 10.95
CA TYR A 7 1.40 11.84 9.52
C TYR A 7 2.70 11.96 8.72
N PHE A 8 3.50 13.00 8.99
CA PHE A 8 4.82 13.19 8.38
C PHE A 8 5.74 11.99 8.59
N GLN A 9 5.84 11.49 9.82
CA GLN A 9 6.70 10.34 10.13
C GLN A 9 6.25 9.07 9.39
N LYS A 10 4.95 8.78 9.37
CA LYS A 10 4.40 7.61 8.65
C LYS A 10 4.67 7.72 7.15
N THR A 11 4.46 8.90 6.54
CA THR A 11 4.80 9.14 5.12
C THR A 11 6.29 8.92 4.85
N LYS A 12 7.17 9.40 5.73
CA LYS A 12 8.61 9.18 5.61
C LYS A 12 9.00 7.70 5.72
N MET A 13 8.41 6.97 6.67
CA MET A 13 8.66 5.52 6.83
C MET A 13 8.25 4.74 5.59
N MET A 14 7.11 5.06 4.98
CA MET A 14 6.68 4.43 3.73
C MET A 14 7.67 4.69 2.58
N LEU A 15 8.14 5.93 2.43
CA LEU A 15 9.15 6.27 1.43
C LEU A 15 10.45 5.49 1.64
N GLN A 16 10.93 5.37 2.87
CA GLN A 16 12.12 4.59 3.20
C GLN A 16 11.96 3.10 2.87
N LEU A 17 10.78 2.53 3.11
CA LEU A 17 10.47 1.15 2.71
C LEU A 17 10.50 0.99 1.18
N LEU A 18 10.03 2.00 0.44
CA LEU A 18 9.96 2.00 -1.02
C LEU A 18 11.29 2.31 -1.72
N GLU A 19 12.28 2.87 -1.01
CA GLU A 19 13.62 3.11 -1.53
C GLU A 19 14.46 1.83 -1.63
N GLN A 20 14.14 0.81 -0.84
CA GLN A 20 14.91 -0.43 -0.84
C GLN A 20 14.53 -1.33 -2.03
N PRO A 21 15.52 -1.88 -2.76
CA PRO A 21 15.24 -2.84 -3.82
C PRO A 21 14.70 -4.13 -3.20
N PHE A 22 13.41 -4.37 -3.36
CA PHE A 22 12.77 -5.57 -2.81
C PHE A 22 13.31 -6.85 -3.48
N LYS A 23 13.94 -7.73 -2.71
CA LYS A 23 14.04 -9.15 -3.09
C LYS A 23 12.64 -9.77 -3.01
N ASN A 24 12.38 -10.82 -3.80
CA ASN A 24 11.02 -11.37 -3.95
C ASN A 24 10.31 -11.68 -2.60
N ASP A 25 11.03 -12.24 -1.62
CA ASP A 25 10.44 -12.59 -0.31
C ASP A 25 10.27 -11.38 0.63
N GLU A 26 11.07 -10.33 0.44
CA GLU A 26 11.00 -9.09 1.24
C GLU A 26 9.89 -8.15 0.74
N ARG A 27 9.49 -8.32 -0.52
CA ARG A 27 8.47 -7.51 -1.17
C ARG A 27 7.11 -7.65 -0.51
N GLU A 28 6.68 -8.87 -0.18
CA GLU A 28 5.36 -9.11 0.40
C GLU A 28 5.25 -8.47 1.78
N ARG A 29 6.27 -8.67 2.62
CA ARG A 29 6.38 -8.02 3.94
C ARG A 29 6.40 -6.49 3.84
N ALA A 30 7.10 -5.94 2.86
CA ALA A 30 7.14 -4.50 2.65
C ALA A 30 5.77 -3.94 2.23
N ILE A 31 5.04 -4.65 1.35
CA ILE A 31 3.68 -4.27 0.96
C ILE A 31 2.73 -4.32 2.16
N GLU A 32 2.78 -5.40 2.96
CA GLU A 32 2.00 -5.50 4.19
C GLU A 32 2.28 -4.34 5.14
N LYS A 33 3.57 -4.00 5.33
CA LYS A 33 3.95 -2.90 6.21
C LYS A 33 3.48 -1.53 5.69
N ILE A 34 3.55 -1.31 4.39
CA ILE A 34 3.02 -0.09 3.76
C ILE A 34 1.50 0.01 3.94
N ASN A 35 0.76 -1.09 3.77
CA ASN A 35 -0.69 -1.10 3.99
C ASN A 35 -1.04 -0.76 5.44
N GLN A 36 -0.35 -1.35 6.42
CA GLN A 36 -0.52 -1.00 7.83
C GLN A 36 -0.25 0.50 8.09
N LEU A 37 0.84 1.04 7.53
CA LEU A 37 1.17 2.45 7.67
C LEU A 37 0.11 3.37 7.03
N LEU A 38 -0.52 2.95 5.92
CA LEU A 38 -1.63 3.68 5.29
C LEU A 38 -2.87 3.69 6.18
N GLU A 39 -3.27 2.54 6.72
CA GLU A 39 -4.41 2.41 7.65
C GLU A 39 -4.19 3.26 8.90
N GLU A 40 -2.98 3.22 9.47
CA GLU A 40 -2.63 4.04 10.62
C GLU A 40 -2.55 5.54 10.30
N ARG A 41 -2.28 5.92 9.05
CA ARG A 41 -2.18 7.31 8.61
C ARG A 41 -3.54 7.93 8.32
N GLU A 42 -4.49 7.16 7.81
CA GLU A 42 -5.82 7.62 7.42
C GLU A 42 -6.56 8.41 8.53
N PRO A 43 -6.68 7.94 9.79
CA PRO A 43 -7.39 8.69 10.81
C PRO A 43 -6.73 10.04 11.15
N LEU A 44 -5.41 10.16 11.01
CA LEU A 44 -4.67 11.39 11.31
C LEU A 44 -5.10 12.55 10.41
N THR A 45 -5.54 12.27 9.18
CA THR A 45 -6.05 13.32 8.26
C THR A 45 -7.27 14.05 8.82
N LYS A 46 -8.10 13.37 9.61
CA LYS A 46 -9.31 13.94 10.22
C LYS A 46 -8.99 14.83 11.42
N GLU A 47 -7.81 14.64 12.02
CA GLU A 47 -7.32 15.40 13.16
C GLU A 47 -6.54 16.65 12.76
N ILE A 48 -5.96 16.67 11.56
CA ILE A 48 -5.26 17.83 11.00
C ILE A 48 -6.29 18.87 10.56
N LYS A 49 -6.61 19.81 11.45
CA LYS A 49 -7.60 20.87 11.23
C LYS A 49 -7.05 22.24 11.64
N PRO A 50 -7.50 23.33 11.00
CA PRO A 50 -7.12 24.68 11.39
C PRO A 50 -7.65 25.05 12.78
N PRO A 51 -7.08 26.06 13.46
CA PRO A 51 -6.01 26.95 12.99
C PRO A 51 -4.61 26.33 13.07
N PHE A 52 -3.74 26.69 12.12
CA PHE A 52 -2.35 26.21 12.04
C PHE A 52 -1.37 27.29 12.46
N SER A 53 -0.34 26.91 13.23
CA SER A 53 0.81 27.79 13.51
C SER A 53 1.73 27.92 12.28
N SER A 54 2.61 28.93 12.25
CA SER A 54 3.58 29.10 11.16
C SER A 54 4.49 27.88 10.99
N GLU A 55 4.91 27.25 12.10
CA GLU A 55 5.72 26.02 12.07
C GLU A 55 4.95 24.84 11.45
N GLU A 56 3.65 24.74 11.76
CA GLU A 56 2.78 23.69 11.21
C GLU A 56 2.50 23.90 9.73
N GLN A 57 2.41 25.14 9.26
CA GLN A 57 2.28 25.44 7.83
C GLN A 57 3.53 25.01 7.05
N VAL A 58 4.72 25.29 7.59
CA VAL A 58 5.99 24.84 6.98
C VAL A 58 6.06 23.31 6.94
N LEU A 59 5.70 22.64 8.04
CA LEU A 59 5.67 21.18 8.08
C LEU A 59 4.61 20.62 7.11
N GLY A 60 3.43 21.23 7.03
CA GLY A 60 2.36 20.86 6.12
C GLY A 60 2.78 20.93 4.65
N ASN A 61 3.49 21.99 4.25
CA ASN A 61 4.04 22.10 2.90
C ASN A 61 5.01 20.95 2.59
N LYS A 62 5.90 20.62 3.55
CA LYS A 62 6.82 19.49 3.39
C LYS A 62 6.10 18.15 3.31
N VAL A 63 5.00 17.98 4.06
CA VAL A 63 4.15 16.79 3.99
C VAL A 63 3.55 16.64 2.59
N LEU A 64 3.06 17.72 1.98
CA LEU A 64 2.50 17.68 0.63
C LEU A 64 3.53 17.23 -0.41
N GLU A 65 4.77 17.73 -0.32
CA GLU A 65 5.86 17.28 -1.20
C GLU A 65 6.16 15.78 -1.03
N LEU A 66 6.23 15.30 0.21
CA LEU A 66 6.47 13.88 0.49
C LEU A 66 5.31 12.99 0.04
N ASP A 67 4.06 13.46 0.14
CA ASP A 67 2.90 12.71 -0.35
C ASP A 67 2.92 12.57 -1.88
N GLN A 68 3.34 13.62 -2.61
CA GLN A 68 3.54 13.53 -4.05
C GLN A 68 4.63 12.51 -4.42
N GLN A 69 5.75 12.53 -3.69
CA GLN A 69 6.82 11.54 -3.88
C GLN A 69 6.32 10.11 -3.59
N LEU A 70 5.56 9.94 -2.52
CA LEU A 70 5.01 8.65 -2.13
C LEU A 70 4.06 8.09 -3.20
N ASP A 71 3.14 8.91 -3.72
CA ASP A 71 2.24 8.52 -4.80
C ASP A 71 3.01 8.06 -6.05
N GLN A 72 4.06 8.78 -6.44
CA GLN A 72 4.91 8.38 -7.57
C GLN A 72 5.60 7.03 -7.33
N GLN A 73 6.15 6.80 -6.14
CA GLN A 73 6.82 5.55 -5.80
C GLN A 73 5.85 4.37 -5.74
N LEU A 74 4.67 4.56 -5.15
CA LEU A 74 3.61 3.53 -5.13
C LEU A 74 3.15 3.17 -6.54
N LYS A 75 2.98 4.17 -7.43
CA LYS A 75 2.64 3.92 -8.85
C LYS A 75 3.72 3.10 -9.56
N LYS A 76 5.00 3.40 -9.34
CA LYS A 76 6.11 2.59 -9.90
C LYS A 76 6.03 1.15 -9.41
N VAL A 77 5.91 0.94 -8.10
CA VAL A 77 5.78 -0.41 -7.53
C VAL A 77 4.60 -1.14 -8.15
N PHE A 78 3.41 -0.51 -8.22
CA PHE A 78 2.23 -1.09 -8.86
C PHE A 78 2.47 -1.50 -10.31
N GLN A 79 3.17 -0.68 -11.10
CA GLN A 79 3.55 -1.02 -12.47
C GLN A 79 4.49 -2.23 -12.54
N HIS A 80 5.46 -2.33 -11.63
CA HIS A 80 6.32 -3.50 -11.50
C HIS A 80 5.49 -4.76 -11.18
N ILE A 81 4.59 -4.70 -10.20
CA ILE A 81 3.68 -5.81 -9.87
C ILE A 81 2.89 -6.26 -11.10
N LYS A 82 2.31 -5.31 -11.85
CA LYS A 82 1.52 -5.59 -13.05
C LYS A 82 2.37 -6.22 -14.16
N LYS A 83 3.64 -5.85 -14.28
CA LYS A 83 4.58 -6.48 -15.23
C LYS A 83 4.88 -7.91 -14.83
N ASP A 84 5.17 -8.17 -13.55
CA ASP A 84 5.45 -9.51 -13.04
C ASP A 84 4.26 -10.45 -13.25
N MET A 85 3.03 -10.01 -12.94
CA MET A 85 1.82 -10.80 -13.19
C MET A 85 1.64 -11.18 -14.66
N ARG A 86 1.98 -10.27 -15.59
CA ARG A 86 1.92 -10.57 -17.04
C ARG A 86 2.99 -11.57 -17.45
N ASN A 87 4.19 -11.50 -16.87
CA ASN A 87 5.28 -12.42 -17.15
C ASN A 87 4.99 -13.82 -16.59
N ALA A 88 4.48 -13.91 -15.36
CA ALA A 88 4.08 -15.17 -14.74
C ALA A 88 2.99 -15.90 -15.55
N LYS A 89 2.03 -15.16 -16.14
CA LYS A 89 1.02 -15.73 -17.05
C LYS A 89 1.58 -16.27 -18.37
N LYS A 90 2.75 -15.79 -18.80
CA LYS A 90 3.43 -16.23 -20.04
C LYS A 90 4.35 -17.43 -19.82
N GLN A 91 4.70 -17.76 -18.57
CA GLN A 91 5.47 -18.97 -18.24
C GLN A 91 4.52 -20.11 -17.84
N PRO A 92 4.44 -21.21 -18.61
CA PRO A 92 3.62 -22.35 -18.21
C PRO A 92 4.32 -23.12 -17.08
N ARG A 93 3.64 -23.21 -15.92
CA ARG A 93 3.79 -24.20 -14.83
C ARG A 93 5.21 -24.73 -14.56
N SER A 94 5.96 -24.03 -13.71
CA SER A 94 6.87 -24.67 -12.78
C SER A 94 6.94 -23.80 -11.52
N ASN A 95 6.74 -24.39 -10.35
CA ASN A 95 6.63 -23.79 -9.02
C ASN A 95 5.29 -23.09 -8.70
N HIS A 96 4.38 -23.90 -8.16
CA HIS A 96 3.35 -23.47 -7.22
C HIS A 96 3.98 -22.71 -6.03
N SER A 97 3.90 -21.39 -6.05
CA SER A 97 3.77 -20.56 -4.84
C SER A 97 3.24 -19.18 -5.23
N TYR A 98 1.97 -19.13 -5.61
CA TYR A 98 1.23 -17.88 -5.77
C TYR A 98 -0.16 -18.10 -5.19
N LEU A 99 -0.23 -18.22 -3.86
CA LEU A 99 -1.49 -18.19 -3.12
C LEU A 99 -1.83 -16.74 -2.79
N ASN A 100 -2.25 -16.04 -3.84
CA ASN A 100 -3.41 -15.14 -3.89
C ASN A 100 -3.87 -14.47 -2.55
N PRO A 101 -3.50 -13.20 -2.31
CA PRO A 101 -3.92 -12.43 -1.12
C PRO A 101 -5.40 -11.98 -1.13
N TYR A 102 -6.17 -12.25 -2.19
CA TYR A 102 -7.57 -11.77 -2.29
C TYR A 102 -8.61 -12.87 -2.07
N LYS A 103 -8.25 -13.95 -1.38
CA LYS A 103 -9.19 -15.05 -1.09
C LYS A 103 -10.33 -14.67 -0.12
N ASN A 104 -10.30 -13.47 0.48
CA ASN A 104 -11.31 -13.04 1.47
C ASN A 104 -12.41 -12.10 0.93
N VAL A 105 -12.50 -11.83 -0.38
CA VAL A 105 -13.53 -10.90 -0.92
C VAL A 105 -14.44 -11.49 -2.00
N ALA A 106 -14.38 -12.79 -2.24
CA ALA A 106 -15.36 -13.45 -3.10
C ALA A 106 -15.69 -14.83 -2.55
N SER A 107 -16.82 -14.95 -1.84
CA SER A 107 -17.76 -16.10 -1.88
C SER A 107 -18.66 -16.12 -0.63
N TYR A 108 -19.77 -15.39 -0.64
CA TYR A 108 -20.99 -15.88 0.02
C TYR A 108 -22.25 -15.34 -0.67
N ASP A 109 -22.37 -15.58 -1.96
CA ASP A 109 -23.69 -15.73 -2.57
C ASP A 109 -23.60 -16.60 -3.83
N GLY A 110 -24.53 -17.53 -3.99
CA GLY A 110 -24.58 -18.45 -5.14
C GLY A 110 -24.40 -19.93 -4.81
N ARG A 111 -25.27 -20.51 -3.99
CA ARG A 111 -25.55 -21.96 -4.08
C ARG A 111 -26.64 -22.17 -5.12
N PHE A 112 -26.27 -22.65 -6.30
CA PHE A 112 -27.19 -23.33 -7.21
C PHE A 112 -26.65 -24.73 -7.57
N LEU A 113 -27.48 -25.71 -7.20
CA LEU A 113 -27.76 -27.02 -7.78
C LEU A 113 -26.58 -27.93 -8.19
N ASP A 114 -26.55 -29.11 -7.58
CA ASP A 114 -26.11 -30.31 -8.30
C ASP A 114 -27.07 -31.47 -8.02
N SER A 115 -26.97 -32.48 -8.86
CA SER A 115 -28.04 -32.95 -9.72
C SER A 115 -28.40 -34.42 -9.47
N LYS A 116 -29.47 -34.85 -10.16
CA LYS A 116 -30.09 -36.19 -10.16
C LYS A 116 -29.09 -37.35 -10.06
N LYS A 117 -29.42 -38.31 -9.19
CA LYS A 117 -29.54 -39.73 -9.52
C LYS A 117 -30.77 -40.31 -8.84
#